data_AF-A0A2S8BIX3-F1
#
_entry.id   AF-A0A2S8BIX3-F1
#
_cell.length_a   1.000
_cell.length_b   1.000
_cell.length_c   1.000
_cell.angle_alpha   90.00
_cell.angle_beta   90.00
_cell.angle_gamma   90.00
#
_symmetry.space_group_name_H-M   'P 1'
#
loop_
_entity.id
_entity.type
_entity.pdbx_description
1 polymer ?
#
loop_
_entity_poly.entity_id
_entity_poly.type
_entity_poly.pdbx_seq_one_letter_code
_entity_poly.pdbx_strand_id
1 'polypeptide(L)' 'MPVAGTPDDVVRGLRAVIDAGAQLILLNPVGADVAEDREQMERLAADVLPQLR' A
#
# COMPACT_ATOMS: atom_id res chain seq x y z
N MET A 1 4.30 -9.41 6.24
CA MET A 1 3.49 -9.96 5.15
C MET A 1 3.38 -8.88 4.08
N PRO A 2 3.75 -9.13 2.82
CA PRO A 2 3.52 -8.15 1.76
C PRO A 2 2.02 -8.04 1.48
N VAL A 3 1.54 -6.81 1.29
CA VAL A 3 0.26 -6.52 0.65
C VAL A 3 0.53 -6.18 -0.81
N ALA A 4 -0.06 -6.95 -1.73
CA ALA A 4 0.22 -6.85 -3.15
C ALA A 4 -1.01 -7.28 -3.96
N GLY A 5 -1.07 -6.85 -5.22
CA GLY A 5 -2.18 -7.12 -6.12
C GLY A 5 -2.76 -5.83 -6.69
N THR A 6 -4.07 -5.85 -6.95
CA THR A 6 -4.80 -4.66 -7.40
C THR A 6 -4.89 -3.61 -6.28
N PRO A 7 -5.23 -2.33 -6.57
CA PRO A 7 -5.47 -1.34 -5.54
C PRO A 7 -6.47 -1.82 -4.46
N ASP A 8 -7.54 -2.50 -4.85
CA ASP A 8 -8.55 -3.03 -3.91
C ASP A 8 -7.99 -4.14 -3.01
N ASP A 9 -7.10 -4.99 -3.54
CA ASP A 9 -6.42 -6.01 -2.73
C ASP A 9 -5.52 -5.37 -1.68
N VAL A 10 -4.80 -4.31 -2.07
CA VAL A 10 -3.92 -3.56 -1.17
C VAL A 10 -4.75 -2.83 -0.10
N VAL A 11 -5.83 -2.15 -0.47
CA VAL A 11 -6.75 -1.50 0.49
C VAL A 11 -7.29 -2.50 1.51
N ARG A 12 -7.74 -3.67 1.04
CA ARG A 12 -8.25 -4.74 1.92
C ARG A 12 -7.18 -5.22 2.90
N GLY A 13 -5.97 -5.46 2.40
CA GLY A 13 -4.84 -5.86 3.23
C GLY A 13 -4.44 -4.81 4.27
N LEU A 14 -4.40 -3.54 3.87
CA LEU A 14 -4.08 -2.43 4.77
C LEU A 14 -5.15 -2.24 5.85
N ARG A 15 -6.44 -2.35 5.51
CA ARG A 15 -7.53 -2.33 6.51
C ARG A 15 -7.36 -3.45 7.52
N ALA A 16 -7.05 -4.68 7.08
CA ALA A 16 -6.82 -5.78 8.01
C ALA A 16 -5.65 -5.51 8.99
N VAL A 17 -4.60 -4.82 8.54
CA VAL A 17 -3.47 -4.42 9.41
C VAL A 17 -3.88 -3.31 10.39
N ILE A 18 -4.66 -2.33 9.94
CA ILE A 18 -5.24 -1.27 10.79
C ILE A 18 -6.15 -1.88 11.86
N ASP A 19 -7.05 -2.78 11.45
CA ASP A 19 -8.01 -3.46 12.31
C ASP A 19 -7.31 -4.37 13.34
N ALA A 20 -6.11 -4.88 13.01
CA ALA A 20 -5.25 -5.60 13.95
C ALA A 20 -4.55 -4.68 14.98
N GLY A 21 -4.76 -3.37 14.92
CA GLY A 21 -4.29 -2.39 15.89
C GLY A 21 -3.00 -1.65 15.50
N ALA A 22 -2.56 -1.73 14.24
CA ALA A 22 -1.38 -1.00 13.80
C ALA A 22 -1.64 0.52 13.84
N GLN A 23 -0.85 1.24 14.64
CA GLN A 23 -0.94 2.71 14.78
C GLN A 23 -0.10 3.45 13.73
N LEU A 24 0.92 2.78 13.17
CA LEU A 24 1.77 3.30 12.12
C LEU A 24 2.04 2.18 11.12
N ILE A 25 1.80 2.45 9.84
CA ILE A 25 2.11 1.53 8.74
C ILE A 25 3.09 2.25 7.81
N LEU A 26 4.28 1.68 7.66
CA LEU A 26 5.27 2.12 6.69
C LEU A 26 5.07 1.31 5.41
N LEU A 27 4.72 1.98 4.31
CA LEU A 27 4.65 1.36 2.99
C LEU A 27 6.02 1.48 2.32
N ASN A 28 6.62 0.33 2.02
CA ASN A 28 7.87 0.26 1.28
C ASN A 28 7.61 -0.44 -0.06
N PRO A 29 7.78 0.27 -1.19
CA PRO A 29 7.78 -0.34 -2.52
C PRO A 29 8.79 -1.47 -2.64
N VAL A 30 8.50 -2.42 -3.53
CA VAL A 30 9.33 -3.61 -3.77
C VAL A 30 9.49 -3.88 -5.27
N GLY A 31 9.58 -2.82 -6.08
CA GLY A 31 9.89 -2.91 -7.50
C GLY A 31 11.30 -3.45 -7.77
N ALA A 32 11.57 -3.81 -9.02
CA ALA A 32 12.88 -4.31 -9.43
C ALA A 32 13.94 -3.21 -9.45
N ASP A 33 13.52 -1.94 -9.59
CA ASP A 33 14.37 -0.77 -9.59
C ASP A 33 13.69 0.47 -8.97
N VAL A 34 14.47 1.54 -8.86
CA VAL A 34 14.02 2.81 -8.26
C VAL A 34 12.89 3.48 -9.07
N ALA A 35 12.83 3.25 -10.38
CA ALA A 35 11.80 3.84 -11.22
C ALA A 35 10.45 3.15 -10.97
N GLU A 36 10.45 1.81 -10.87
CA GLU A 36 9.28 1.02 -10.50
C GLU A 36 8.82 1.34 -9.07
N ASP A 37 9.74 1.49 -8.11
CA ASP A 37 9.41 1.90 -6.74
C ASP A 37 8.68 3.24 -6.71
N ARG A 38 9.16 4.21 -7.49
CA ARG A 38 8.51 5.51 -7.62
C ARG A 38 7.11 5.40 -8.20
N GLU A 39 6.93 4.61 -9.26
CA GLU A 39 5.61 4.40 -9.88
C GLU A 39 4.64 3.72 -8.89
N GLN A 40 5.12 2.77 -8.08
CA GLN A 40 4.32 2.16 -7.02
C GLN A 40 3.91 3.19 -5.95
N MET A 41 4.81 4.08 -5.51
CA MET A 41 4.47 5.15 -4.57
C MET A 41 3.41 6.10 -5.13
N GLU A 42 3.52 6.48 -6.40
CA GLU A 42 2.54 7.33 -7.08
C GLU A 42 1.16 6.67 -7.13
N ARG A 43 1.09 5.38 -7.50
CA ARG A 43 -0.15 4.59 -7.48
C ARG A 43 -0.74 4.45 -6.07
N LEU A 44 0.10 4.21 -5.06
CA LEU A 44 -0.37 4.14 -3.67
C LEU A 44 -1.02 5.47 -3.25
N ALA A 45 -0.39 6.59 -3.57
CA ALA A 45 -0.91 7.91 -3.22
C ALA A 45 -2.21 8.27 -3.96
N ALA A 46 -2.33 7.86 -5.23
CA ALA A 46 -3.49 8.15 -6.06
C ALA A 46 -4.68 7.21 -5.82
N ASP A 47 -4.42 5.89 -5.77
CA ASP A 47 -5.46 4.88 -5.91
C ASP A 47 -5.77 4.17 -4.58
N VAL A 48 -4.85 4.15 -3.61
CA VAL A 48 -5.00 3.37 -2.36
C VAL A 48 -5.26 4.27 -1.15
N LEU A 49 -4.35 5.20 -0.85
CA LEU A 49 -4.43 6.02 0.37
C LEU A 49 -5.72 6.83 0.50
N PRO A 50 -6.33 7.39 -0.56
CA PRO A 50 -7.61 8.10 -0.45
C PRO A 50 -8.77 7.24 0.05
N GLN A 51 -8.72 5.91 -0.14
CA GLN A 51 -9.77 4.97 0.27
C GLN A 51 -9.65 4.53 1.75
N LEU A 52 -8.56 4.89 2.42
CA LEU A 52 -8.28 4.53 3.81
C LEU A 52 -8.63 5.64 4.82
N ARG A 53 -9.23 6.74 4.33
CA ARG A 53 -9.73 7.84 5.17
C ARG A 53 -10.99 7.44 5.93
#